data_AF-A0A0V0GNZ3-F1
#
_entry.id   AF-A0A0V0GNZ3-F1
#
_cell.length_a   1.000
_cell.length_b   1.000
_cell.length_c   1.000
_cell.angle_alpha   90.00
_cell.angle_beta   90.00
_cell.angle_gamma   90.00
#
_symmetry.space_group_name_H-M   'P 1'
#
loop_
_entity.id
_entity.type
_entity.pdbx_description
1 polymer ?
#
loop_
_entity_poly.entity_id
_entity_poly.type
_entity_poly.pdbx_seq_one_letter_code
_entity_poly.pdbx_strand_id
1 'polypeptide(L)'
;MLGDPFSVDITKLTVGYLEDADKEVVGVLKSKGVNVVPFNLDYTVDSAQGIVSFTMDVDMLAHFDEWQRSNQDDEFEAQDQWPLELRHARVISAVDYIQAQRGRSKLIQEVKENFTVDAFIGGSGDWEK
;
A
#
# COMPACT_ATOMS: atom_id res chain seq x y z
N MET A 1 -31.73 21.09 0.79
CA MET A 1 -30.39 20.81 1.33
C MET A 1 -29.82 19.66 0.51
N LEU A 2 -28.63 19.81 -0.07
CA LEU A 2 -27.91 18.69 -0.67
C LEU A 2 -27.57 17.71 0.46
N GLY A 3 -27.77 16.41 0.24
CA GLY A 3 -27.42 15.37 1.22
C GLY A 3 -25.92 15.34 1.49
N ASP A 4 -25.51 14.59 2.53
CA ASP A 4 -24.10 14.36 2.84
C ASP A 4 -23.40 13.72 1.61
N PRO A 5 -22.38 14.38 1.02
CA PRO A 5 -21.69 13.86 -0.15
C PRO A 5 -20.90 12.57 0.12
N PHE A 6 -20.71 12.20 1.39
CA PHE A 6 -20.05 10.96 1.81
C PHE A 6 -21.04 9.87 2.24
N SER A 7 -22.35 10.09 2.11
CA SER A 7 -23.35 9.07 2.38
C SER A 7 -23.30 7.99 1.29
N VAL A 8 -22.95 6.76 1.69
CA VAL A 8 -22.88 5.60 0.80
C VAL A 8 -23.95 4.58 1.19
N ASP A 9 -24.75 4.17 0.20
CA ASP A 9 -25.68 3.04 0.35
C ASP A 9 -24.91 1.73 0.17
N ILE A 10 -24.49 1.14 1.29
CA ILE A 10 -23.67 -0.07 1.31
C ILE A 10 -24.35 -1.28 0.67
N THR A 11 -25.67 -1.27 0.53
CA THR A 11 -26.42 -2.38 -0.10
C THR A 11 -26.23 -2.44 -1.61
N LYS A 12 -25.72 -1.35 -2.21
CA LYS A 12 -25.38 -1.26 -3.62
C LYS A 12 -23.94 -1.66 -3.92
N LEU A 13 -23.11 -1.89 -2.89
CA LEU A 13 -21.71 -2.22 -3.05
C LEU A 13 -21.52 -3.73 -3.24
N THR A 14 -20.66 -4.07 -4.19
CA THR A 14 -20.03 -5.39 -4.30
C THR A 14 -18.68 -5.35 -3.61
N VAL A 15 -18.55 -6.08 -2.51
CA VAL A 15 -17.32 -6.15 -1.71
C VAL A 15 -16.67 -7.52 -1.89
N GLY A 16 -15.44 -7.52 -2.41
CA GLY A 16 -14.61 -8.72 -2.49
C GLY A 16 -14.08 -9.14 -1.12
N TYR A 17 -13.99 -10.44 -0.84
CA TYR A 17 -13.19 -10.93 0.29
C TYR A 17 -12.05 -11.81 -0.22
N LEU A 18 -10.84 -11.50 0.24
CA LEU A 18 -9.63 -12.29 -0.01
C LEU A 18 -9.64 -13.57 0.84
N GLU A 19 -8.79 -14.53 0.51
CA GLU A 19 -8.73 -15.82 1.20
C GLU A 19 -8.45 -15.69 2.71
N ASP A 20 -7.65 -14.69 3.09
CA ASP A 20 -7.25 -14.42 4.46
C ASP A 20 -8.20 -13.47 5.22
N ALA A 21 -9.33 -13.10 4.63
CA ALA A 21 -10.30 -12.23 5.27
C ALA A 21 -10.95 -12.88 6.49
N ASP A 22 -11.17 -12.08 7.54
CA ASP A 22 -11.90 -12.53 8.73
C ASP A 22 -13.35 -12.92 8.39
N LYS A 23 -13.70 -14.17 8.65
CA LYS A 23 -15.02 -14.74 8.37
C LYS A 23 -16.13 -14.08 9.17
N GLU A 24 -15.84 -13.58 10.38
CA GLU A 24 -16.82 -12.84 11.18
C GLU A 24 -17.18 -11.52 10.50
N VAL A 25 -16.18 -10.78 10.01
CA VAL A 25 -16.37 -9.53 9.27
C VAL A 25 -17.19 -9.76 7.99
N VAL A 26 -16.86 -10.81 7.23
CA VAL A 26 -17.63 -11.23 6.05
C VAL A 26 -19.10 -11.50 6.41
N GLY A 27 -19.34 -12.21 7.52
CA GLY A 27 -20.69 -12.51 8.01
C GLY A 27 -21.47 -11.26 8.39
N VAL A 28 -20.84 -10.31 9.09
CA VAL A 28 -21.46 -9.04 9.48
C VAL A 28 -21.84 -8.20 8.26
N LEU A 29 -20.96 -8.07 7.26
CA LEU A 29 -21.25 -7.33 6.03
C LEU A 29 -22.42 -7.94 5.25
N LYS A 30 -22.45 -9.28 5.12
CA LYS A 30 -23.60 -9.99 4.52
C LYS A 30 -24.90 -9.73 5.28
N SER A 31 -24.87 -9.77 6.62
CA SER A 31 -26.06 -9.51 7.44
C SER A 31 -26.60 -8.08 7.30
N LYS A 32 -25.73 -7.12 6.93
CA LYS A 32 -26.08 -5.72 6.64
C LYS A 32 -26.55 -5.50 5.19
N GLY A 33 -26.62 -6.54 4.37
CA GLY A 33 -27.12 -6.47 3.00
C GLY A 33 -26.08 -6.09 1.95
N VAL A 34 -24.79 -6.12 2.27
CA VAL A 34 -23.71 -5.91 1.29
C VAL A 34 -23.57 -7.14 0.39
N ASN A 35 -23.35 -6.94 -0.91
CA ASN A 35 -23.05 -8.04 -1.84
C ASN A 35 -21.60 -8.50 -1.68
N VAL A 36 -21.35 -9.49 -0.82
CA VAL A 36 -19.99 -9.95 -0.49
C VAL A 36 -19.62 -11.21 -1.28
N VAL A 37 -18.57 -11.13 -2.11
CA VAL A 37 -18.16 -12.17 -3.09
C VAL A 37 -16.70 -12.59 -2.89
N PRO A 38 -16.31 -13.85 -3.18
CA PRO A 38 -14.89 -14.22 -3.20
C PRO A 38 -14.15 -13.34 -4.22
N PHE A 39 -12.94 -12.90 -3.87
CA PHE A 39 -12.14 -12.01 -4.70
C PHE A 39 -10.67 -12.36 -4.57
N ASN A 40 -9.91 -12.13 -5.63
CA ASN A 40 -8.46 -12.20 -5.63
C ASN A 40 -7.89 -10.98 -6.35
N LEU A 41 -6.80 -10.43 -5.85
CA LEU A 41 -6.13 -9.28 -6.46
C LEU A 41 -4.81 -9.75 -7.07
N ASP A 42 -4.87 -10.16 -8.34
CA ASP A 42 -3.69 -10.66 -9.05
C ASP A 42 -2.85 -9.52 -9.64
N TYR A 43 -1.54 -9.70 -9.65
CA TYR A 43 -0.57 -8.89 -10.39
C TYR A 43 0.66 -9.75 -10.70
N THR A 44 1.48 -9.32 -11.67
CA THR A 44 2.62 -10.09 -12.17
C THR A 44 3.97 -9.53 -11.75
N VAL A 45 3.97 -8.49 -10.91
CA VAL A 45 5.20 -7.99 -10.27
C VAL A 45 5.63 -8.93 -9.15
N ASP A 46 6.93 -9.14 -9.00
CA ASP A 46 7.47 -10.10 -8.04
C ASP A 46 7.17 -9.73 -6.58
N SER A 47 7.14 -8.42 -6.26
CA SER A 47 6.84 -7.94 -4.93
C SER A 47 6.24 -6.52 -4.97
N ALA A 48 4.96 -6.42 -4.63
CA ALA A 48 4.30 -5.13 -4.45
C ALA A 48 4.89 -4.37 -3.27
N GLN A 49 5.17 -5.06 -2.16
CA GLN A 49 5.81 -4.48 -0.99
C GLN A 49 7.20 -3.93 -1.34
N GLY A 50 8.03 -4.72 -2.01
CA GLY A 50 9.39 -4.32 -2.38
C GLY A 50 9.40 -3.05 -3.23
N ILE A 51 8.49 -2.94 -4.21
CA ILE A 51 8.33 -1.72 -5.01
C ILE A 51 7.96 -0.52 -4.13
N VAL A 52 6.97 -0.68 -3.23
CA VAL A 52 6.51 0.41 -2.35
C VAL A 52 7.63 0.84 -1.40
N SER A 53 8.24 -0.10 -0.66
CA SER A 53 9.33 0.19 0.28
C SER A 53 10.48 0.90 -0.43
N PHE A 54 10.93 0.38 -1.56
CA PHE A 54 12.03 0.97 -2.31
C PHE A 54 11.77 2.42 -2.73
N THR A 55 10.55 2.72 -3.20
CA THR A 55 10.20 4.10 -3.58
C THR A 55 10.02 5.01 -2.37
N MET A 56 9.46 4.49 -1.28
CA MET A 56 9.25 5.23 -0.03
C MET A 56 10.58 5.60 0.65
N ASP A 57 11.55 4.68 0.67
CA ASP A 57 12.86 4.91 1.28
C ASP A 57 13.63 6.03 0.58
N VAL A 58 13.56 6.09 -0.75
CA VAL A 58 14.17 7.18 -1.54
C VAL A 58 13.46 8.51 -1.29
N ASP A 59 12.13 8.53 -1.25
CA ASP A 59 11.35 9.75 -0.98
C ASP A 59 11.62 10.28 0.44
N MET A 60 11.74 9.37 1.41
CA MET A 60 12.10 9.66 2.80
C MET A 60 13.52 10.25 2.88
N LEU A 61 14.51 9.62 2.23
CA LEU A 61 15.86 10.17 2.16
C LEU A 61 15.91 11.55 1.50
N ALA A 62 15.16 11.75 0.41
CA ALA A 62 15.11 13.05 -0.24
C ALA A 62 14.58 14.15 0.70
N HIS A 63 13.65 13.81 1.60
CA HIS A 63 13.15 14.72 2.63
C HIS A 63 14.21 15.05 3.69
N PHE A 64 14.98 14.04 4.13
CA PHE A 64 15.97 14.17 5.21
C PHE A 64 17.41 14.40 4.73
N ASP A 65 17.66 14.67 3.43
CA ASP A 65 19.01 14.77 2.86
C ASP A 65 19.90 15.78 3.59
N GLU A 66 19.38 16.99 3.85
CA GLU A 66 20.14 18.06 4.49
C GLU A 66 20.54 17.70 5.92
N TRP A 67 19.61 17.09 6.66
CA TRP A 67 19.85 16.64 8.03
C TRP A 67 20.96 15.59 8.09
N GLN A 68 20.90 14.59 7.20
CA GLN A 68 21.92 13.56 7.11
C GLN A 68 23.29 14.10 6.69
N ARG A 69 23.31 15.06 5.75
CA ARG A 69 24.55 15.69 5.27
C ARG A 69 25.17 16.66 6.26
N SER A 70 24.39 17.17 7.20
CA SER A 70 24.85 18.05 8.28
C SER A 70 25.43 17.26 9.46
N ASN A 71 25.53 15.93 9.37
CA ASN A 71 25.96 15.03 10.46
C ASN A 71 25.12 15.19 11.73
N GLN A 72 23.82 15.46 11.58
CA GLN A 72 22.89 15.57 12.69
C GLN A 72 22.20 14.25 13.01
N ASP A 73 22.63 13.15 12.36
CA ASP A 73 22.13 11.79 12.60
C ASP A 73 22.05 11.49 14.11
N ASP A 74 23.09 11.80 14.88
CA ASP A 74 23.21 11.57 16.32
C ASP A 74 22.17 12.33 17.18
N GLU A 75 21.50 13.34 16.64
CA GLU A 75 20.44 14.09 17.32
C GLU A 75 19.10 13.33 17.36
N PHE A 76 18.95 12.28 16.54
CA PHE A 76 17.74 11.48 16.50
C PHE A 76 17.62 10.53 17.69
N GLU A 77 16.43 10.38 18.25
CA GLU A 77 16.24 9.56 19.45
C GLU A 77 16.40 8.06 19.20
N ALA A 78 15.97 7.55 18.02
CA ALA A 78 16.09 6.13 17.65
C ALA A 78 17.17 5.90 16.58
N GLN A 79 18.42 5.84 17.04
CA GLN A 79 19.62 5.68 16.20
C GLN A 79 19.66 4.39 15.37
N ASP A 80 18.96 3.36 15.82
CA ASP A 80 18.86 2.04 15.18
C ASP A 80 17.77 1.97 14.10
N GLN A 81 17.01 3.04 13.89
CA GLN A 81 15.92 3.09 12.92
C GLN A 81 16.29 3.96 11.72
N TRP A 82 15.91 5.24 11.77
CA TRP A 82 15.96 6.13 10.61
C TRP A 82 17.36 6.37 10.08
N PRO A 83 18.41 6.61 10.90
CA PRO A 83 19.75 6.79 10.36
C PRO A 83 20.25 5.59 9.55
N LEU A 84 19.91 4.36 9.95
CA LEU A 84 20.30 3.16 9.21
C LEU A 84 19.54 3.06 7.87
N GLU A 85 18.21 3.20 7.89
CA GLU A 85 17.39 3.11 6.68
C GLU A 85 17.72 4.21 5.66
N LEU A 86 17.94 5.44 6.12
CA LEU A 86 18.32 6.57 5.26
C LEU A 86 19.71 6.35 4.64
N ARG A 87 20.65 5.73 5.37
CA ARG A 87 21.95 5.33 4.81
C ARG A 87 21.81 4.24 3.75
N HIS A 88 20.89 3.28 3.93
CA HIS A 88 20.60 2.28 2.90
C HIS A 88 19.99 2.92 1.64
N ALA A 89 19.04 3.84 1.80
CA ALA A 89 18.45 4.54 0.66
C ALA A 89 19.50 5.33 -0.16
N ARG A 90 20.62 5.75 0.45
CA ARG A 90 21.68 6.54 -0.19
C ARG A 90 22.40 5.82 -1.33
N VAL A 91 22.45 4.48 -1.28
CA VAL A 91 23.11 3.68 -2.31
C VAL A 91 22.19 3.36 -3.50
N ILE A 92 20.92 3.74 -3.44
CA ILE A 92 19.97 3.60 -4.54
C ILE A 92 20.33 4.62 -5.62
N SER A 93 20.62 4.13 -6.84
CA SER A 93 20.91 5.03 -7.95
C SER A 93 19.63 5.63 -8.56
N ALA A 94 19.79 6.74 -9.26
CA ALA A 94 18.70 7.31 -10.05
C ALA A 94 18.16 6.32 -11.10
N VAL A 95 19.02 5.44 -11.63
CA VAL A 95 18.60 4.41 -12.59
C VAL A 95 17.68 3.40 -11.91
N ASP A 96 18.06 2.90 -10.73
CA ASP A 96 17.27 1.92 -9.99
C ASP A 96 15.92 2.51 -9.55
N TYR A 97 15.90 3.77 -9.10
CA TYR A 97 14.64 4.45 -8.79
C TYR A 97 13.70 4.54 -10.01
N ILE A 98 14.22 4.90 -11.19
CA ILE A 98 13.41 4.94 -12.40
C ILE A 98 12.90 3.54 -12.79
N GLN A 99 13.69 2.48 -12.58
CA GLN A 99 13.21 1.11 -12.79
C GLN A 99 12.10 0.73 -11.79
N ALA A 100 12.25 1.10 -10.52
CA ALA A 100 11.21 0.89 -9.52
C ALA A 100 9.90 1.62 -9.89
N GLN A 101 9.98 2.86 -10.41
CA GLN A 101 8.80 3.60 -10.89
C GLN A 101 8.12 2.93 -12.10
N ARG A 102 8.88 2.25 -12.97
CA ARG A 102 8.31 1.45 -14.06
C ARG A 102 7.57 0.22 -13.51
N GLY A 103 8.18 -0.47 -12.54
CA GLY A 103 7.53 -1.57 -11.81
C GLY A 103 6.24 -1.10 -11.14
N ARG A 104 6.28 0.02 -10.44
CA ARG A 104 5.12 0.67 -9.81
C ARG A 104 4.03 1.00 -10.82
N SER A 105 4.39 1.55 -11.98
CA SER A 105 3.42 1.88 -13.04
C SER A 105 2.70 0.63 -13.56
N LYS A 106 3.44 -0.47 -13.75
CA LYS A 106 2.87 -1.76 -14.13
C LYS A 106 1.94 -2.31 -13.04
N LEU A 107 2.37 -2.31 -11.78
CA LEU A 107 1.54 -2.74 -10.66
C LEU A 107 0.23 -1.95 -10.57
N ILE A 108 0.28 -0.62 -10.68
CA ILE A 108 -0.93 0.23 -10.66
C ILE A 108 -1.89 -0.14 -11.80
N GLN A 109 -1.35 -0.41 -12.99
CA GLN A 109 -2.18 -0.82 -14.12
C GLN A 109 -2.85 -2.17 -13.87
N GLU A 110 -2.10 -3.17 -13.42
CA GLU A 110 -2.62 -4.51 -13.15
C GLU A 110 -3.64 -4.51 -12.01
N VAL A 111 -3.35 -3.79 -10.92
CA VAL A 111 -4.32 -3.58 -9.83
C VAL A 111 -5.60 -2.97 -10.37
N LYS A 112 -5.52 -1.91 -11.19
CA LYS A 112 -6.69 -1.26 -11.77
C LYS A 112 -7.50 -2.20 -12.68
N GLU A 113 -6.83 -3.03 -13.46
CA GLU A 113 -7.48 -3.99 -14.37
C GLU A 113 -8.16 -5.14 -13.61
N ASN A 114 -7.57 -5.57 -12.48
CA ASN A 114 -8.08 -6.68 -11.68
C ASN A 114 -9.02 -6.26 -10.53
N PHE A 115 -9.11 -4.97 -10.21
CA PHE A 115 -10.05 -4.42 -9.23
C PHE A 115 -11.48 -4.40 -9.81
N THR A 116 -12.13 -5.56 -9.80
CA THR A 116 -13.46 -5.81 -10.39
C THR A 116 -14.64 -5.64 -9.41
N VAL A 117 -14.34 -5.28 -8.16
CA VAL A 117 -15.29 -5.02 -7.06
C VAL A 117 -15.25 -3.54 -6.67
N ASP A 118 -16.19 -3.06 -5.86
CA ASP A 118 -16.18 -1.66 -5.39
C ASP A 118 -15.19 -1.43 -4.24
N ALA A 119 -14.95 -2.48 -3.45
CA ALA A 119 -13.97 -2.55 -2.38
C ALA A 119 -13.61 -4.00 -2.11
N PHE A 120 -12.49 -4.27 -1.43
CA PHE A 120 -12.18 -5.59 -0.92
C PHE A 120 -11.76 -5.56 0.54
N ILE A 121 -11.91 -6.69 1.22
CA ILE A 121 -11.43 -6.93 2.58
C ILE A 121 -10.45 -8.10 2.59
N GLY A 122 -9.40 -7.98 3.39
CA GLY A 122 -8.39 -9.02 3.60
C GLY A 122 -7.82 -8.89 5.01
N GLY A 123 -6.99 -9.86 5.40
CA GLY A 123 -6.25 -9.79 6.65
C GLY A 123 -5.25 -8.64 6.63
N SER A 124 -5.02 -8.01 7.79
CA SER A 124 -4.09 -6.88 7.93
C SER A 124 -2.65 -7.30 8.23
N GLY A 125 -2.39 -8.61 8.36
CA GLY A 125 -1.09 -9.15 8.77
C GLY A 125 -0.11 -9.36 7.62
N ASP A 126 -0.61 -9.51 6.39
CA ASP A 126 0.20 -9.70 5.19
C ASP A 126 -0.34 -8.80 4.08
N TRP A 127 0.48 -7.84 3.67
CA TRP A 127 0.16 -6.87 2.61
C TRP A 127 0.62 -7.35 1.24
N GLU A 128 1.37 -8.46 1.16
CA GLU A 128 1.73 -9.12 -0.09
C GLU A 128 0.64 -10.16 -0.39
N LYS A 129 -0.10 -9.97 -1.48
CA LYS A 129 -1.21 -10.83 -1.92
C LYS A 129 -0.85 -11.59 -3.19
#